data_AF-A0A497L418-F1
#
_entry.id   AF-A0A497L418-F1
#
_cell.length_a   1.000
_cell.length_b   1.000
_cell.length_c   1.000
_cell.angle_alpha   90.00
_cell.angle_beta   90.00
_cell.angle_gamma   90.00
#
_symmetry.space_group_name_H-M   'P 1'
#
loop_
_entity.id
_entity.type
_entity.pdbx_description
1 polymer ?
#
loop_
_entity_poly.entity_id
_entity_poly.type
_entity_poly.pdbx_seq_one_letter_code
_entity_poly.pdbx_strand_id
1 'polypeptide(L)' 'MGKRVMIALGGNAIKQPDEWGTAEEQMRNVAVACRQIAEIARRGYEIVLTHGNGPQVGNLSIQQEQAQDLVPPQPLV' A
#
# COMPACT_ATOMS: atom_id res chain seq x y z
N MET A 1 0.15 11.14 -28.53
CA MET A 1 -0.39 10.39 -27.37
C MET A 1 0.80 9.72 -26.67
N GLY A 2 1.01 9.98 -25.39
CA GLY A 2 2.12 9.38 -24.62
C GLY A 2 1.91 7.87 -24.47
N LYS A 3 2.98 7.10 -24.27
CA LYS A 3 2.84 5.67 -23.95
C LYS A 3 2.26 5.52 -22.54
N ARG A 4 1.25 4.67 -22.38
CA ARG A 4 0.65 4.37 -21.07
C ARG A 4 1.27 3.12 -20.46
N VAL A 5 1.52 3.15 -19.16
CA VAL A 5 2.07 2.02 -18.39
C VAL A 5 1.23 1.79 -17.14
N MET A 6 1.02 0.53 -16.80
CA MET A 6 0.41 0.12 -15.53
C MET A 6 1.51 -0.41 -14.60
N ILE A 7 1.57 0.13 -13.39
CA ILE A 7 2.54 -0.27 -12.35
C ILE A 7 1.73 -0.90 -11.21
N ALA A 8 2.01 -2.16 -10.90
CA ALA A 8 1.41 -2.87 -9.78
C ALA A 8 2.43 -3.03 -8.66
N LEU A 9 2.24 -2.32 -7.55
CA LEU A 9 3.08 -2.44 -6.37
C LEU A 9 2.65 -3.64 -5.52
N GLY A 10 3.60 -4.45 -5.07
CA GLY A 10 3.30 -5.45 -4.05
C GLY A 10 2.91 -4.80 -2.72
N GLY A 11 2.13 -5.47 -1.87
CA GLY A 11 1.84 -4.98 -0.51
C GLY A 11 3.11 -4.75 0.32
N ASN A 12 4.17 -5.51 0.02
CA ASN A 12 5.50 -5.36 0.62
C ASN A 12 6.23 -4.08 0.19
N ALA A 13 5.75 -3.37 -0.83
CA ALA A 13 6.25 -2.04 -1.16
C ALA A 13 5.76 -0.97 -0.16
N ILE A 14 4.76 -1.31 0.65
CA ILE A 14 4.16 -0.42 1.64
C ILE A 14 4.59 -0.84 3.06
N LYS A 15 4.60 -2.14 3.39
CA LYS A 15 5.06 -2.65 4.69
C LYS A 15 6.03 -3.83 4.52
N GLN A 16 7.23 -3.76 5.09
CA GLN A 16 8.15 -4.89 5.08
C GLN A 16 7.75 -5.99 6.11
N PRO A 17 8.19 -7.25 5.90
CA PRO A 17 7.85 -8.36 6.82
C PRO A 17 8.31 -8.14 8.26
N ASP A 18 9.45 -7.47 8.47
CA ASP A 18 10.12 -7.24 9.75
C ASP A 18 9.69 -5.93 10.45
N GLU A 19 8.86 -5.12 9.80
CA GLU A 19 8.35 -3.86 10.35
C GLU A 19 7.07 -4.05 11.17
N TRP A 20 6.85 -3.16 12.13
CA TRP A 20 5.61 -3.14 12.91
C TRP A 20 4.41 -2.65 12.07
N GLY A 21 4.67 -1.88 11.02
CA GLY A 21 3.65 -1.33 10.14
C GLY A 21 3.09 -0.01 10.63
N THR A 22 3.87 0.77 11.36
CA THR A 22 3.54 2.15 11.73
C THR A 22 3.34 3.02 10.49
N ALA A 23 2.60 4.13 10.64
CA ALA A 23 2.40 5.08 9.53
C ALA A 23 3.73 5.63 9.00
N GLU A 24 4.72 5.83 9.88
CA GLU A 24 6.06 6.30 9.51
C GLU A 24 6.84 5.28 8.67
N GLU A 25 6.87 4.01 9.10
CA GLU A 25 7.49 2.92 8.32
C GLU A 25 6.84 2.81 6.94
N GLN A 26 5.50 2.84 6.90
CA GLN A 26 4.77 2.75 5.63
C GLN A 26 5.06 3.94 4.71
N MET A 27 5.11 5.15 5.25
CA MET A 27 5.44 6.36 4.49
C MET A 27 6.87 6.28 3.93
N ARG A 28 7.83 5.81 4.74
CA ARG A 28 9.22 5.63 4.31
C ARG A 28 9.32 4.63 3.15
N ASN A 29 8.62 3.51 3.21
CA ASN A 29 8.63 2.50 2.16
C ASN A 29 7.99 3.02 0.86
N VAL A 30 6.82 3.64 0.95
CA VAL A 30 6.14 4.23 -0.21
C VAL A 30 7.02 5.29 -0.87
N ALA A 31 7.74 6.11 -0.08
CA ALA A 31 8.65 7.11 -0.63
C ALA A 31 9.76 6.49 -1.50
N VAL A 32 10.23 5.26 -1.20
CA VAL A 32 11.19 4.54 -2.04
C VAL A 32 10.58 4.20 -3.40
N ALA A 33 9.37 3.62 -3.42
CA ALA A 33 8.66 3.29 -4.64
C ALA A 33 8.34 4.55 -5.48
N CYS A 34 7.89 5.62 -4.82
CA CYS A 34 7.57 6.89 -5.47
C CYS A 34 8.78 7.51 -6.18
N ARG A 35 10.00 7.39 -5.64
CA ARG A 35 11.21 7.87 -6.33
C ARG A 35 11.41 7.19 -7.68
N GLN A 36 11.18 5.88 -7.75
CA GLN A 36 11.30 5.12 -9.00
C GLN A 36 10.17 5.45 -9.99
N ILE A 37 8.94 5.59 -9.48
CA ILE A 37 7.78 5.97 -10.30
C ILE A 37 7.96 7.38 -10.88
N ALA A 38 8.55 8.31 -10.12
CA ALA A 38 8.84 9.66 -10.59
C ALA A 38 9.79 9.67 -11.79
N GLU A 39 10.78 8.77 -11.84
CA GLU A 39 11.66 8.62 -13.00
C GLU A 39 10.91 8.14 -14.26
N ILE A 40 9.91 7.26 -14.09
CA ILE A 40 9.05 6.82 -15.19
C ILE A 40 8.17 7.99 -15.66
N ALA A 41 7.60 8.76 -14.72
CA ALA A 41 6.80 9.94 -15.05
C ALA A 41 7.60 11.00 -15.82
N ARG A 42 8.85 11.26 -15.41
CA ARG A 42 9.78 12.20 -16.08
C ARG A 42 10.07 11.82 -17.53
N ARG A 43 9.96 10.54 -17.89
CA ARG A 43 10.13 10.05 -19.26
C ARG A 43 8.87 10.25 -20.13
N GLY A 44 7.82 10.87 -19.60
CA GLY A 44 6.60 11.23 -20.34
C GLY A 44 5.58 10.09 -20.46
N TYR A 45 5.64 9.09 -19.59
CA TYR A 45 4.63 8.03 -19.55
C TYR A 45 3.37 8.48 -18.80
N GLU A 46 2.21 8.08 -19.31
CA GLU A 46 0.97 8.12 -18.54
C GLU A 46 0.93 6.89 -17.62
N ILE A 47 0.79 7.09 -16.32
CA ILE A 47 0.93 6.02 -15.32
C ILE A 47 -0.43 5.69 -14.71
N VAL A 48 -0.78 4.41 -14.71
CA VAL A 48 -1.83 3.82 -13.87
C VAL A 48 -1.14 3.04 -12.75
N LEU A 49 -1.43 3.38 -11.49
CA LEU A 49 -0.81 2.75 -10.32
C LEU A 49 -1.83 1.90 -9.58
N THR A 50 -1.47 0.67 -9.26
CA THR A 50 -2.21 -0.22 -8.37
C THR A 50 -1.29 -0.75 -7.27
N HIS A 51 -1.87 -1.30 -6.20
CA HIS A 51 -1.09 -1.95 -5.17
C HIS A 51 -1.84 -3.11 -4.51
N GLY A 52 -1.09 -4.04 -3.92
CA GLY A 52 -1.63 -4.98 -2.94
C GLY A 52 -1.81 -4.33 -1.57
N ASN A 53 -2.77 -4.79 -0.79
CA ASN A 53 -3.10 -4.28 0.55
C ASN A 53 -3.13 -5.37 1.64
N GLY A 54 -2.58 -6.56 1.38
CA GLY A 54 -2.66 -7.72 2.26
C GLY A 54 -2.19 -7.44 3.71
N PRO A 55 -1.00 -6.88 3.93
CA PRO A 55 -0.54 -6.53 5.28
C PRO A 55 -1.45 -5.51 5.98
N GLN A 56 -2.02 -4.56 5.24
CA GLN A 56 -2.88 -3.50 5.77
C GLN A 56 -4.23 -4.06 6.20
N VAL A 57 -4.87 -4.86 5.33
CA VAL A 57 -6.14 -5.53 5.63
C VAL A 57 -5.95 -6.54 6.77
N GLY A 58 -4.83 -7.25 6.82
CA GLY A 58 -4.50 -8.15 7.92
C GLY A 58 -4.43 -7.43 9.28
N ASN A 59 -3.76 -6.27 9.33
CA ASN A 59 -3.73 -5.45 10.56
C ASN A 59 -5.12 -4.95 10.96
N LEU A 60 -5.95 -4.52 10.00
CA LEU A 60 -7.32 -4.11 10.26
C LEU A 60 -8.19 -5.27 10.77
N SER A 61 -8.03 -6.48 10.23
CA SER A 61 -8.70 -7.69 10.74
C SER A 61 -8.39 -7.91 12.22
N ILE A 62 -7.12 -7.86 12.61
CA ILE A 62 -6.71 -8.06 14.01
C ILE A 62 -7.34 -6.99 14.91
N GLN A 63 -7.32 -5.72 14.48
CA GLN A 63 -7.92 -4.63 15.25
C GLN A 63 -9.43 -4.82 15.43
N GLN A 64 -10.13 -5.26 14.39
CA GLN A 64 -11.57 -5.53 14.47
C GLN A 64 -11.88 -6.71 15.39
N GLU A 65 -11.12 -7.80 15.29
CA GLU A 65 -11.27 -8.97 16.15
C GLU A 65 -11.07 -8.59 17.63
N GLN A 66 -10.08 -7.75 17.93
CA GLN A 66 -9.83 -7.26 19.29
C GLN A 66 -10.88 -6.27 19.81
N ALA A 67 -11.54 -5.53 18.92
CA ALA A 67 -12.53 -4.52 19.28
C ALA A 67 -13.99 -5.03 19.21
N GLN A 68 -14.20 -6.31 18.89
CA GLN A 68 -15.54 -6.87 18.61
C GLN A 68 -16.55 -6.72 19.75
N ASP A 69 -16.07 -6.64 21.00
CA ASP A 69 -16.92 -6.46 22.20
C ASP A 69 -17.31 -5.00 22.44
N LEU A 70 -16.66 -4.05 21.75
CA LEU A 70 -16.90 -2.61 21.86
C LEU A 70 -17.68 -2.07 20.66
N VAL A 71 -17.37 -2.59 19.47
CA VAL A 71 -17.95 -2.13 18.20
C VAL A 71 -18.23 -3.34 17.32
N PRO A 72 -19.41 -3.44 16.69
CA PRO A 72 -19.71 -4.53 15.76
C PRO A 72 -18.68 -4.62 14.63
N PRO A 73 -18.21 -5.82 14.27
CA PRO A 73 -17.25 -6.00 13.18
C PRO A 73 -17.88 -5.60 11.84
N GLN A 74 -17.08 -4.93 11.01
CA GLN A 74 -17.41 -4.60 9.63
C GLN A 74 -16.79 -5.63 8.67
N PRO A 75 -17.54 -6.08 7.65
CA PRO A 75 -17.00 -6.99 6.65
C PRO A 75 -15.84 -6.34 5.89
N LEU A 76 -14.72 -7.07 5.78
CA LEU A 76 -13.60 -6.70 4.91
C LEU A 76 -13.91 -7.24 3.52
N VAL A 77 -14.42 -6.37 2.65
CA VAL A 77 -14.74 -6.65 1.25
C VAL A 77 -13.97 -5.73 0.32
#